data_AF-A0A2E7E5B7-F1
#
_entry.id   AF-A0A2E7E5B7-F1
#
_cell.length_a   1.000
_cell.length_b   1.000
_cell.length_c   1.000
_cell.angle_alpha   90.00
_cell.angle_beta   90.00
_cell.angle_gamma   90.00
#
_symmetry.space_group_name_H-M   'P 1'
#
loop_
_entity.id
_entity.type
_entity.pdbx_description
1 polymer ?
#
loop_
_entity_poly.entity_id
_entity_poly.type
_entity_poly.pdbx_seq_one_letter_code
_entity_poly.pdbx_strand_id
1 'polypeptide(L)'
;MPINARKYKAIKSAVVGELVKQGWTAPREFDMEHTYHCGSMEFETAVGGKDATVRLEPFFGELSLFGQYECKGQDVLSTSRISIPLEIDQPRYAELIEQFTKDVIAIVDQSYARRLHLSRIA
;
A
#
# COMPACT_ATOMS: atom_id res chain seq x y z
N MET A 1 3.45 -24.19 -0.60
CA MET A 1 4.60 -24.21 0.33
C MET A 1 4.41 -23.11 1.37
N PRO A 2 4.66 -23.36 2.67
CA PRO A 2 4.63 -22.29 3.66
C PRO A 2 5.76 -21.27 3.37
N ILE A 3 5.44 -19.98 3.35
CA ILE A 3 6.43 -18.92 3.21
C ILE A 3 7.20 -18.84 4.53
N ASN A 4 8.51 -19.14 4.50
CA ASN A 4 9.33 -19.02 5.71
C ASN A 4 9.66 -17.54 6.02
N ALA A 5 9.97 -17.26 7.28
CA ALA A 5 10.19 -15.89 7.77
C ALA A 5 11.30 -15.15 7.02
N ARG A 6 12.38 -15.85 6.62
CA ARG A 6 13.48 -15.26 5.86
C ARG A 6 13.04 -14.80 4.47
N LYS A 7 12.29 -15.65 3.75
CA LYS A 7 11.75 -15.35 2.42
C LYS A 7 10.75 -14.19 2.51
N TYR A 8 9.87 -14.20 3.51
CA TYR A 8 8.94 -13.10 3.76
C TYR A 8 9.67 -11.77 4.00
N LYS A 9 10.68 -11.74 4.89
CA LYS A 9 11.46 -10.51 5.18
C LYS A 9 12.13 -9.95 3.92
N ALA A 10 12.71 -10.82 3.09
CA ALA A 10 13.33 -10.40 1.82
C ALA A 10 12.31 -9.80 0.83
N ILE A 11 11.14 -10.43 0.67
CA ILE A 11 10.07 -9.92 -0.20
C ILE A 11 9.54 -8.59 0.35
N LYS A 12 9.26 -8.51 1.66
CA LYS A 12 8.81 -7.28 2.31
C LYS A 12 9.79 -6.13 2.11
N SER A 13 11.09 -6.38 2.28
CA SER A 13 12.13 -5.37 2.02
C SER A 13 12.14 -4.91 0.56
N ALA A 14 11.99 -5.82 -0.41
CA ALA A 14 11.91 -5.45 -1.82
C ALA A 14 10.65 -4.61 -2.13
N VAL A 15 9.50 -5.03 -1.62
CA VAL A 15 8.22 -4.31 -1.77
C VAL A 15 8.31 -2.90 -1.17
N VAL A 16 8.84 -2.77 0.05
CA VAL A 16 9.04 -1.46 0.70
C VAL A 16 9.98 -0.59 -0.12
N GLY A 17 11.08 -1.16 -0.65
CA GLY A 17 12.01 -0.44 -1.51
C GLY A 17 11.36 0.16 -2.75
N GLU A 18 10.47 -0.58 -3.41
CA GLU A 18 9.71 -0.07 -4.55
C GLU A 18 8.62 0.93 -4.14
N LEU A 19 7.91 0.71 -3.02
CA LEU A 19 6.93 1.66 -2.49
C LEU A 19 7.57 3.03 -2.20
N VAL A 20 8.77 3.05 -1.59
CA VAL A 20 9.49 4.30 -1.32
C VAL A 20 9.81 5.07 -2.60
N LYS A 21 10.17 4.40 -3.69
CA LYS A 21 10.38 5.04 -5.00
C LYS A 21 9.11 5.70 -5.56
N GLN A 22 7.95 5.20 -5.18
CA GLN A 22 6.63 5.74 -5.56
C GLN A 22 6.12 6.81 -4.58
N GLY A 23 6.93 7.24 -3.61
CA GLY A 23 6.60 8.32 -2.67
C GLY A 23 5.96 7.86 -1.36
N TRP A 24 5.96 6.56 -1.06
CA TRP A 24 5.52 6.07 0.25
C TRP A 24 6.61 6.27 1.31
N THR A 25 6.20 6.58 2.53
CA THR A 25 7.06 6.59 3.71
C THR A 25 7.29 5.16 4.17
N ALA A 26 8.56 4.79 4.34
CA ALA A 26 8.94 3.48 4.84
C ALA A 26 8.48 3.28 6.31
N PRO A 27 8.09 2.06 6.69
CA PRO A 27 7.76 1.73 8.07
C PRO A 27 9.01 1.77 8.96
N ARG A 28 8.80 1.88 10.27
CA ARG A 28 9.91 1.82 11.25
C ARG A 28 10.55 0.44 11.26
N GLU A 29 11.79 0.34 11.73
CA GLU A 29 12.51 -0.93 11.83
C GLU A 29 11.72 -1.99 12.60
N PHE A 30 11.12 -1.61 13.73
CA PHE A 30 10.25 -2.49 14.52
C PHE A 30 9.08 -3.05 13.67
N ASP A 31 8.42 -2.20 12.89
CA ASP A 31 7.32 -2.61 12.02
C ASP A 31 7.79 -3.49 10.87
N MET A 32 8.98 -3.22 10.32
CA MET A 32 9.60 -4.07 9.31
C MET A 32 9.74 -5.52 9.81
N GLU A 33 10.07 -5.72 11.09
CA GLU A 33 10.32 -7.03 11.67
C GLU A 33 9.09 -7.73 12.24
N HIS A 34 8.13 -6.97 12.79
CA HIS A 34 7.07 -7.54 13.63
C HIS A 34 5.66 -7.38 13.10
N THR A 35 5.44 -6.59 12.05
CA THR A 35 4.09 -6.33 11.52
C THR A 35 4.01 -6.63 10.01
N TYR A 36 2.80 -6.56 9.46
CA TYR A 36 2.59 -6.63 8.00
C TYR A 36 2.75 -5.26 7.33
N HIS A 37 2.94 -4.18 8.09
CA HIS A 37 3.01 -2.82 7.57
C HIS A 37 4.21 -2.62 6.64
N CYS A 38 3.95 -2.06 5.46
CA CYS A 38 4.95 -1.85 4.40
C CYS A 38 5.15 -0.37 4.04
N GLY A 39 4.32 0.53 4.57
CA GLY A 39 4.50 1.96 4.39
C GLY A 39 3.19 2.74 4.48
N SER A 40 3.32 4.06 4.55
CA SER A 40 2.21 5.00 4.57
C SER A 40 2.42 6.13 3.57
N MET A 41 1.33 6.70 3.08
CA MET A 41 1.33 7.88 2.22
C MET A 41 0.31 8.87 2.74
N GLU A 42 0.75 10.08 3.04
CA GLU A 42 -0.12 11.14 3.52
C GLU A 42 -0.86 11.80 2.35
N PHE A 43 -2.18 11.96 2.51
CA PHE A 43 -3.03 12.69 1.58
C PHE A 43 -3.64 13.89 2.29
N GLU A 44 -3.36 15.08 1.77
CA GLU A 44 -4.04 16.30 2.19
C GLU A 44 -5.54 16.25 1.84
N THR A 45 -6.39 16.65 2.78
CA THR A 45 -7.83 16.70 2.55
C THR A 45 -8.42 18.01 3.04
N ALA A 46 -9.69 18.29 2.72
CA ALA A 46 -10.36 19.51 3.17
C ALA A 46 -10.54 19.57 4.70
N VAL A 47 -10.28 18.46 5.41
CA VAL A 47 -10.38 18.35 6.87
C VAL A 47 -9.04 18.01 7.54
N GLY A 48 -7.93 18.16 6.82
CA GLY A 48 -6.57 17.87 7.28
C GLY A 48 -5.93 16.63 6.64
N GLY A 49 -4.65 16.40 6.91
CA GLY A 49 -3.88 15.27 6.42
C GLY A 49 -4.44 13.92 6.90
N LYS A 50 -4.38 12.92 6.03
CA LYS A 50 -4.77 11.54 6.35
C LYS A 50 -3.91 10.52 5.63
N ASP A 51 -3.52 9.49 6.36
CA ASP A 51 -2.64 8.45 5.82
C ASP A 51 -3.43 7.32 5.17
N ALA A 52 -3.00 6.94 3.96
CA ALA A 52 -3.19 5.59 3.47
C ALA A 52 -2.06 4.71 4.01
N THR A 53 -2.36 3.47 4.35
CA THR A 53 -1.36 2.49 4.80
C THR A 53 -1.40 1.25 3.91
N VAL A 54 -0.26 0.57 3.82
CA VAL A 54 -0.12 -0.64 3.03
C VAL A 54 0.37 -1.79 3.91
N ARG A 55 -0.22 -2.97 3.69
CA ARG A 55 0.11 -4.22 4.40
C ARG A 55 0.40 -5.35 3.42
N LEU A 56 1.44 -6.14 3.68
CA LEU A 56 1.77 -7.33 2.91
C LEU A 56 1.40 -8.57 3.72
N GLU A 57 0.34 -9.27 3.33
CA GLU A 57 -0.24 -10.35 4.12
C GLU A 57 -0.30 -11.67 3.34
N PRO A 58 -0.15 -12.82 4.00
CA PRO A 58 -0.47 -14.11 3.39
C PRO A 58 -1.97 -14.21 3.08
N PHE A 59 -2.31 -14.53 1.84
CA PHE A 59 -3.69 -14.66 1.39
C PHE A 59 -3.83 -15.81 0.38
N PHE A 60 -4.65 -16.82 0.71
CA PHE A 60 -4.84 -18.05 -0.08
C PHE A 60 -3.55 -18.70 -0.63
N GLY A 61 -2.47 -18.70 0.16
CA GLY A 61 -1.20 -19.33 -0.23
C GLY A 61 -0.24 -18.43 -1.02
N GLU A 62 -0.62 -17.19 -1.29
CA GLU A 62 0.22 -16.15 -1.89
C GLU A 62 0.51 -15.03 -0.89
N LEU A 63 1.40 -14.11 -1.23
CA LEU A 63 1.46 -12.80 -0.56
C LEU A 63 0.59 -11.81 -1.33
N SER A 64 -0.07 -10.93 -0.61
CA SER A 64 -0.88 -9.90 -1.21
C SER A 64 -0.65 -8.57 -0.51
N LEU A 65 -0.56 -7.52 -1.32
CA LEU A 65 -0.46 -6.15 -0.86
C LEU A 65 -1.87 -5.58 -0.76
N PHE A 66 -2.21 -5.05 0.40
CA PHE A 66 -3.51 -4.45 0.71
C PHE A 66 -3.32 -2.97 1.03
N GLY A 67 -4.11 -2.12 0.38
CA GLY A 67 -4.25 -0.72 0.76
C GLY A 67 -5.32 -0.56 1.82
N GLN A 68 -5.15 0.41 2.71
CA GLN A 68 -6.17 0.79 3.69
C GLN A 68 -6.20 2.31 3.84
N TYR A 69 -7.38 2.91 3.69
CA TYR A 69 -7.63 4.32 3.90
C TYR A 69 -9.04 4.51 4.43
N GLU A 70 -9.14 4.85 5.71
CA GLU A 70 -10.41 5.11 6.36
C GLU A 70 -11.02 6.41 5.81
N CYS A 71 -12.31 6.47 5.54
CA CYS A 71 -13.02 7.71 5.21
C CYS A 71 -14.48 7.57 5.63
N LYS A 72 -14.98 8.46 6.50
CA LYS A 72 -16.37 8.42 6.99
C LYS A 72 -16.80 7.06 7.59
N GLY A 73 -15.89 6.35 8.28
CA GLY A 73 -16.19 5.05 8.89
C GLY A 73 -16.14 3.87 7.91
N GLN A 74 -15.58 4.06 6.71
CA GLN A 74 -15.41 3.02 5.70
C GLN A 74 -13.97 3.01 5.17
N ASP A 75 -13.42 1.82 4.96
CA ASP A 75 -12.15 1.66 4.23
C ASP A 75 -12.41 1.69 2.72
N VAL A 76 -12.07 2.82 2.09
CA VAL A 76 -12.28 3.02 0.65
C VAL A 76 -11.31 2.20 -0.20
N LEU A 77 -10.22 1.69 0.40
CA LEU A 77 -9.24 0.82 -0.25
C LEU A 77 -9.49 -0.67 0.03
N SER A 78 -10.62 -1.03 0.63
CA SER A 78 -10.96 -2.42 1.00
C SER A 78 -10.89 -3.45 -0.15
N THR A 79 -10.97 -2.99 -1.40
CA THR A 79 -10.83 -3.82 -2.62
C THR A 79 -9.50 -3.62 -3.36
N SER A 80 -8.68 -2.67 -2.93
CA SER A 80 -7.37 -2.37 -3.51
C SER A 80 -6.34 -3.40 -3.07
N ARG A 81 -6.11 -4.38 -3.94
CA ARG A 81 -5.20 -5.50 -3.68
C ARG A 81 -4.43 -5.88 -4.93
N ILE A 82 -3.15 -6.22 -4.75
CA ILE A 82 -2.37 -6.95 -5.76
C ILE A 82 -1.73 -8.21 -5.14
N SER A 83 -1.63 -9.28 -5.92
CA SER A 83 -0.81 -10.45 -5.53
C SER A 83 0.66 -10.14 -5.77
N ILE A 84 1.51 -10.48 -4.79
CA ILE A 84 2.97 -10.38 -4.86
C ILE A 84 3.53 -11.79 -5.08
N PRO A 85 4.06 -12.09 -6.29
CA PRO A 85 4.54 -13.42 -6.60
C PRO A 85 5.78 -13.78 -5.79
N LEU A 86 5.90 -15.05 -5.40
CA LEU A 86 6.94 -15.50 -4.46
C LEU A 86 8.30 -15.79 -5.11
N GLU A 87 8.37 -15.86 -6.44
CA GLU A 87 9.56 -16.32 -7.19
C GLU A 87 9.98 -15.35 -8.30
N ILE A 88 9.59 -14.08 -8.21
CA ILE A 88 9.79 -13.12 -9.28
C ILE A 88 11.03 -12.24 -9.09
N ASP A 89 11.61 -11.85 -10.23
CA ASP A 89 12.71 -10.90 -10.37
C ASP A 89 12.25 -9.44 -10.12
N GLN A 90 13.12 -8.60 -9.53
CA GLN A 90 12.80 -7.25 -9.07
C GLN A 90 12.07 -6.34 -10.07
N PRO A 91 12.34 -6.37 -11.40
CA PRO A 91 11.69 -5.48 -12.36
C PRO A 91 10.16 -5.56 -12.36
N ARG A 92 9.60 -6.74 -12.09
CA ARG A 92 8.15 -6.94 -12.11
C ARG A 92 7.45 -6.46 -10.83
N TYR A 93 8.18 -6.35 -9.71
CA TYR A 93 7.65 -5.70 -8.51
C TYR A 93 7.48 -4.20 -8.73
N ALA A 94 8.43 -3.56 -9.41
CA ALA A 94 8.34 -2.13 -9.72
C ALA A 94 7.06 -1.81 -10.50
N GLU A 95 6.77 -2.55 -11.58
CA GLU A 95 5.56 -2.36 -12.39
C GLU A 95 4.27 -2.58 -11.59
N LEU A 96 4.20 -3.65 -10.79
CA LEU A 96 3.02 -3.97 -9.98
C LEU A 96 2.78 -2.89 -8.91
N ILE A 97 3.84 -2.43 -8.24
CA ILE A 97 3.74 -1.46 -7.15
C ILE A 97 3.46 -0.06 -7.69
N GLU A 98 4.00 0.30 -8.86
CA GLU A 98 3.65 1.52 -9.56
C GLU A 98 2.16 1.53 -9.91
N GLN A 99 1.64 0.47 -10.52
CA GLN A 99 0.23 0.39 -10.87
C GLN A 99 -0.66 0.43 -9.62
N PHE A 100 -0.34 -0.35 -8.59
CA PHE A 100 -1.05 -0.33 -7.32
C PHE A 100 -1.08 1.07 -6.69
N THR A 101 0.04 1.79 -6.71
CA THR A 101 0.10 3.16 -6.16
C THR A 101 -0.79 4.11 -6.95
N LYS A 102 -0.81 4.02 -8.29
CA LYS A 102 -1.71 4.82 -9.13
C LYS A 102 -3.17 4.54 -8.80
N ASP A 103 -3.55 3.27 -8.62
CA ASP A 103 -4.91 2.87 -8.29
C ASP A 103 -5.32 3.39 -6.90
N VAL A 104 -4.44 3.27 -5.90
CA VAL A 104 -4.66 3.83 -4.55
C VAL A 104 -4.91 5.33 -4.62
N ILE A 105 -4.04 6.08 -5.31
CA ILE A 105 -4.18 7.53 -5.45
C ILE A 105 -5.50 7.86 -6.14
N ALA A 106 -5.84 7.17 -7.23
CA ALA A 106 -7.07 7.41 -7.97
C ALA A 106 -8.32 7.18 -7.11
N ILE A 107 -8.34 6.14 -6.28
CA ILE A 107 -9.45 5.83 -5.37
C ILE A 107 -9.53 6.86 -4.23
N VAL A 108 -8.40 7.18 -3.59
CA VAL A 108 -8.37 8.19 -2.50
C VAL A 108 -8.78 9.56 -3.03
N ASP A 109 -8.36 9.92 -4.24
CA ASP A 109 -8.75 11.18 -4.91
C ASP A 109 -10.25 11.29 -5.19
N GLN A 110 -10.99 10.18 -5.24
CA GLN A 110 -12.45 10.17 -5.36
C GLN A 110 -13.16 10.31 -4.01
N SER A 111 -12.46 10.10 -2.89
CA SER A 111 -13.02 10.31 -1.56
C SER A 111 -13.46 11.78 -1.37
N TYR A 112 -14.57 11.98 -0.67
CA TYR A 112 -15.23 13.30 -0.60
C TYR A 112 -14.31 14.43 -0.13
N ALA A 113 -13.60 14.23 0.99
CA ALA A 113 -12.75 15.27 1.56
C ALA A 113 -11.52 15.56 0.67
N ARG A 114 -11.01 14.56 -0.05
CA ARG A 114 -9.92 14.73 -0.99
C ARG A 114 -10.39 15.45 -2.27
N ARG A 115 -11.56 15.10 -2.82
CA ARG A 115 -12.17 15.84 -3.95
C ARG A 115 -12.37 17.32 -3.63
N LEU A 116 -12.87 17.63 -2.43
CA LEU A 116 -13.02 19.00 -1.97
C LEU A 116 -11.68 19.74 -1.93
N HIS A 117 -10.64 19.13 -1.36
CA HIS A 117 -9.29 19.71 -1.31
C HIS A 117 -8.73 19.99 -2.71
N LEU A 118 -8.94 19.07 -3.65
CA LEU A 118 -8.48 19.19 -5.03
C LEU A 118 -9.35 20.11 -5.89
N SER A 119 -10.36 20.77 -5.32
CA SER A 119 -11.36 21.58 -6.03
C SER A 119 -12.06 20.81 -7.18
N ARG A 120 -12.19 19.49 -7.06
CA ARG A 120 -12.82 18.59 -8.04
C ARG A 120 -14.29 18.34 -7.69
N ILE A 121 -15.05 19.42 -7.53
CA ILE A 121 -16.49 19.35 -7.26
C ILE A 121 -17.21 19.36 -8.62
N ALA A 122 -17.71 18.19 -9.02
CA ALA A 122 -18.66 18.02 -10.12
C ALA A 122 -19.96 17.46 -9.55
#